data_AF-F8QCI7-F1
#
_entry.id   AF-F8QCI7-F1
#
_cell.length_a   1.000
_cell.length_b   1.000
_cell.length_c   1.000
_cell.angle_alpha   90.00
_cell.angle_beta   90.00
_cell.angle_gamma   90.00
#
_symmetry.space_group_name_H-M   'P 1'
#
loop_
_entity.id
_entity.type
_entity.pdbx_description
1 polymer ?
#
loop_
_entity_poly.entity_id
_entity_poly.type
_entity_poly.pdbx_seq_one_letter_code
_entity_poly.pdbx_strand_id
1 'polypeptide(L)'
;FNEIDTKTTISDFVIDKPSPYAINKVESGDYIELWYFTVEGCRDAFAHQHTIANTLSMITNDNNQVALKPAASYCASKNAKHDEDLTLNQIFIARTCLINEMDKAGWKRDFTRMLSHFYLQLDMHPKRRFSHSEQILVTYHAQAHHK
;
A
#
# COMPACT_ATOMS: atom_id res chain seq x y z
N PHE A 1 6.03 -30.85 -29.99
CA PHE A 1 5.94 -30.18 -28.68
C PHE A 1 7.32 -29.64 -28.39
N ASN A 2 7.49 -28.31 -28.47
CA ASN A 2 8.79 -27.67 -28.27
C ASN A 2 9.18 -27.72 -26.79
N GLU A 3 10.45 -28.05 -26.54
CA GLU A 3 11.11 -27.93 -25.25
C GLU A 3 10.94 -26.50 -24.71
N ILE A 4 10.45 -26.40 -23.48
CA ILE A 4 10.43 -25.13 -22.76
C ILE A 4 11.87 -24.90 -22.29
N ASP A 5 12.53 -23.90 -22.88
CA ASP A 5 13.85 -23.45 -22.47
C ASP A 5 13.79 -22.88 -21.04
N THR A 6 14.29 -23.66 -20.07
CA THR A 6 14.34 -23.30 -18.66
C THR A 6 15.49 -22.33 -18.33
N LYS A 7 16.22 -21.80 -19.32
CA LYS A 7 17.32 -20.83 -19.10
C LYS A 7 16.94 -19.37 -19.33
N THR A 8 15.67 -19.09 -19.64
CA THR A 8 15.19 -17.70 -19.65
C THR A 8 14.96 -17.27 -18.20
N THR A 9 15.96 -16.66 -17.56
CA THR A 9 15.75 -15.89 -16.33
C THR A 9 14.69 -14.85 -16.65
N ILE A 10 13.50 -15.01 -16.06
CA ILE A 10 12.45 -14.01 -16.12
C ILE A 10 13.10 -12.71 -15.66
N SER A 11 13.17 -11.73 -16.56
CA SER A 11 13.66 -10.38 -16.26
C SER A 11 13.17 -10.00 -14.87
N ASP A 12 14.08 -9.65 -13.96
CA ASP A 12 13.74 -9.18 -12.61
C ASP A 12 12.65 -8.13 -12.77
N PHE A 13 11.39 -8.51 -12.49
CA PHE A 13 10.31 -7.54 -12.44
C PHE A 13 10.71 -6.63 -11.29
N VAL A 14 11.05 -5.38 -11.58
CA VAL A 14 11.25 -4.37 -10.55
C VAL A 14 9.92 -4.30 -9.81
N ILE A 15 9.86 -4.90 -8.63
CA ILE A 15 8.71 -4.81 -7.76
C ILE A 15 8.72 -3.37 -7.26
N ASP A 16 7.91 -2.52 -7.87
CA ASP A 16 7.74 -1.13 -7.46
C ASP A 16 7.37 -1.14 -5.96
N LYS A 17 8.28 -0.69 -5.11
CA LYS A 17 8.18 -0.76 -3.65
C LYS A 17 7.41 0.46 -3.11
N PRO A 18 6.53 0.29 -2.10
CA PRO A 18 5.90 1.42 -1.43
C PRO A 18 6.91 2.39 -0.80
N SER A 19 6.48 3.63 -0.61
CA SER A 19 7.33 4.65 0.02
C SER A 19 7.75 4.27 1.45
N PRO A 20 8.92 4.75 1.92
CA PRO A 20 9.32 4.58 3.32
C PRO A 20 8.30 5.14 4.32
N TYR A 21 7.61 6.23 3.94
CA TYR A 21 6.49 6.78 4.71
C TYR A 21 5.38 5.74 4.89
N ALA A 22 5.00 5.06 3.80
CA ALA A 22 3.92 4.10 3.85
C ALA A 22 4.27 2.85 4.65
N ILE A 23 5.50 2.35 4.48
CA ILE A 23 6.02 1.23 5.27
C ILE A 23 6.03 1.59 6.75
N ASN A 24 6.48 2.79 7.12
CA ASN A 24 6.52 3.21 8.51
C ASN A 24 5.12 3.31 9.15
N LYS A 25 4.11 3.74 8.37
CA LYS A 25 2.72 3.75 8.82
C LYS A 25 2.18 2.34 9.06
N VAL A 26 2.45 1.41 8.15
CA VAL A 26 2.09 -0.01 8.33
C VAL A 26 2.77 -0.62 9.55
N GLU A 27 4.07 -0.37 9.74
CA GLU A 27 4.79 -0.86 10.93
C GLU A 27 4.21 -0.32 12.25
N SER A 28 3.71 0.92 12.23
CA SER A 28 3.15 1.59 13.41
C SER A 28 1.69 1.20 13.70
N GLY A 29 1.02 0.50 12.76
CA GLY A 29 -0.42 0.22 12.89
C GLY A 29 -1.31 1.43 12.57
N ASP A 30 -0.74 2.48 11.97
CA ASP A 30 -1.45 3.72 11.68
C ASP A 30 -2.26 3.59 10.39
N TYR A 31 -3.36 4.36 10.31
CA TYR A 31 -4.09 4.54 9.06
C TYR A 31 -3.20 5.12 7.97
N ILE A 32 -3.37 4.60 6.75
CA ILE A 32 -2.73 5.10 5.54
C ILE A 32 -3.59 4.87 4.31
N GLU A 33 -3.64 5.88 3.43
CA GLU A 33 -4.30 5.81 2.13
C GLU A 33 -3.77 4.65 1.27
N LEU A 34 -4.67 3.93 0.64
CA LEU A 34 -4.33 2.75 -0.16
C LEU A 34 -3.55 3.12 -1.44
N TRP A 35 -3.61 4.39 -1.85
CA TRP A 35 -2.86 4.94 -2.97
C TRP A 35 -1.36 4.62 -2.91
N TYR A 36 -0.74 4.63 -1.72
CA TYR A 36 0.69 4.35 -1.57
C TYR A 36 1.13 2.96 -2.02
N PHE A 37 0.17 2.04 -2.15
CA PHE A 37 0.38 0.66 -2.54
C PHE A 37 -0.06 0.38 -3.98
N THR A 38 -0.54 1.40 -4.71
CA THR A 38 -0.82 1.28 -6.15
C THR A 38 0.47 1.38 -6.96
N VAL A 39 0.41 1.01 -8.24
CA VAL A 39 1.54 1.17 -9.17
C VAL A 39 1.99 2.63 -9.25
N GLU A 40 1.04 3.57 -9.28
CA GLU A 40 1.34 5.00 -9.31
C GLU A 40 2.00 5.48 -8.02
N GLY A 41 1.51 5.04 -6.86
CA GLY A 41 2.11 5.37 -5.56
C GLY A 41 3.53 4.83 -5.42
N CYS A 42 3.78 3.60 -5.86
CA CYS A 42 5.13 3.03 -5.82
C CYS A 42 6.08 3.70 -6.83
N ARG A 43 5.59 4.09 -8.02
CA ARG A 43 6.40 4.87 -8.99
C ARG A 43 6.74 6.26 -8.48
N ASP A 44 5.79 6.92 -7.82
CA ASP A 44 6.00 8.20 -7.16
C ASP A 44 7.08 8.07 -6.08
N ALA A 45 6.99 7.03 -5.26
CA ALA A 45 8.01 6.71 -4.25
C ALA A 45 9.40 6.52 -4.86
N PHE A 46 9.50 5.76 -5.96
CA PHE A 46 10.76 5.54 -6.67
C PHE A 46 11.33 6.86 -7.23
N ALA A 47 10.50 7.70 -7.84
CA ALA A 47 10.91 8.99 -8.39
C ALA A 47 11.42 9.96 -7.31
N HIS A 48 10.86 9.90 -6.10
CA HIS A 48 11.20 10.80 -5.00
C HIS A 48 12.23 10.23 -4.00
N GLN A 49 12.63 8.96 -4.17
CA GLN A 49 13.58 8.29 -3.27
C GLN A 49 14.92 9.02 -3.21
N HIS A 50 15.44 9.50 -4.34
CA HIS A 50 16.74 10.18 -4.40
C HIS A 50 16.73 11.61 -3.84
N THR A 51 15.59 12.29 -3.82
CA THR A 51 15.49 13.69 -3.37
C THR A 51 15.58 13.81 -1.85
N ILE A 52 15.14 12.79 -1.10
CA ILE A 52 15.00 12.85 0.37
C ILE A 52 15.90 11.84 1.09
N ALA A 53 16.50 10.86 0.38
CA ALA A 53 17.31 9.80 0.98
C ALA A 53 18.45 10.28 1.90
N ASN A 54 19.01 11.47 1.67
CA ASN A 54 20.13 11.99 2.44
C ASN A 54 19.73 12.96 3.57
N THR A 55 18.45 13.16 3.82
CA THR A 55 17.97 14.04 4.90
C THR A 55 17.58 13.21 6.11
N LEU A 56 18.14 13.53 7.28
CA LEU A 56 17.77 12.91 8.56
C LEU A 56 16.87 13.85 9.36
N SER A 57 15.80 13.30 9.93
CA SER A 57 14.92 13.96 10.87
C SER A 57 15.21 13.48 12.30
N MET A 58 15.26 14.44 13.23
CA MET A 58 15.40 14.17 14.65
C MET A 58 14.03 13.97 15.28
N ILE A 59 13.82 12.83 15.93
CA ILE A 59 12.58 12.50 16.63
C ILE A 59 12.89 12.28 18.10
N THR A 60 12.03 12.82 18.96
CA THR A 60 12.06 12.56 20.40
C THR A 60 10.89 11.65 20.76
N ASN A 61 11.16 10.56 21.48
CA ASN A 61 10.10 9.72 22.04
C ASN A 61 9.73 10.18 23.45
N ASP A 62 8.64 9.62 24.00
CA ASP A 62 8.12 9.95 25.34
C ASP A 62 9.12 9.68 26.47
N ASN A 63 10.18 8.91 26.20
CA ASN A 63 11.28 8.63 27.12
C ASN A 63 12.44 9.64 26.98
N ASN A 64 12.22 10.78 26.33
CA ASN A 64 13.25 11.80 26.04
C ASN A 64 14.46 11.27 25.24
N GLN A 65 14.32 10.14 24.54
CA GLN A 65 15.39 9.62 23.69
C GLN A 65 15.29 10.25 22.32
N VAL A 66 16.44 10.69 21.81
CA VAL A 66 16.58 11.25 20.47
C VAL A 66 16.98 10.13 19.51
N ALA A 67 16.16 9.92 18.48
CA ALA A 67 16.47 9.03 17.36
C ALA A 67 16.63 9.86 16.08
N LEU A 68 17.58 9.47 15.23
CA LEU A 68 17.69 9.97 13.87
C LEU A 68 17.06 8.96 12.92
N LYS A 69 16.09 9.39 12.13
CA LYS A 69 15.50 8.57 11.06
C LYS A 69 15.52 9.31 9.72
N PRO A 70 15.53 8.59 8.59
CA PRO A 70 15.37 9.21 7.28
C PRO A 70 14.11 10.08 7.24
N ALA A 71 14.23 11.32 6.78
CA ALA A 71 13.10 12.24 6.64
C ALA A 71 12.01 11.68 5.70
N ALA A 72 12.43 10.86 4.71
CA ALA A 72 11.53 10.17 3.79
C ALA A 72 10.51 9.24 4.48
N SER A 73 10.77 8.79 5.71
CA SER A 73 9.82 8.00 6.50
C SER A 73 8.65 8.82 7.08
N TYR A 74 8.72 10.15 6.99
CA TYR A 74 7.72 11.07 7.55
C TYR A 74 7.09 12.00 6.51
N CYS A 75 7.64 12.04 5.30
CA CYS A 75 7.12 12.86 4.22
C CYS A 75 6.05 12.11 3.43
N ALA A 76 4.79 12.52 3.60
CA ALA A 76 3.70 12.12 2.71
C ALA A 76 3.94 12.67 1.29
N SER A 77 3.55 11.90 0.28
CA SER A 77 3.56 12.37 -1.10
C SER A 77 2.48 13.43 -1.30
N LYS A 78 2.82 14.50 -2.03
CA LYS A 78 1.85 15.51 -2.49
C LYS A 78 0.85 14.98 -3.52
N ASN A 79 1.17 13.83 -4.13
CA ASN A 79 0.35 13.18 -5.15
C ASN A 79 -0.56 12.10 -4.55
N ALA A 80 -0.48 11.89 -3.23
CA ALA A 80 -1.33 10.92 -2.54
C ALA A 80 -2.80 11.28 -2.73
N LYS A 81 -3.59 10.26 -3.06
CA LYS A 81 -5.03 10.36 -3.25
C LYS A 81 -5.75 9.75 -2.06
N HIS A 82 -6.93 10.28 -1.77
CA HIS A 82 -7.85 9.64 -0.85
C HIS A 82 -8.40 8.35 -1.44
N ASP A 83 -8.74 7.38 -0.58
CA ASP A 83 -9.33 6.11 -1.00
C ASP A 83 -10.58 6.28 -1.88
N GLU A 84 -11.37 7.34 -1.65
CA GLU A 84 -12.57 7.66 -2.43
C GLU A 84 -12.27 8.12 -3.87
N ASP A 85 -11.06 8.61 -4.12
CA ASP A 85 -10.58 9.04 -5.43
C ASP A 85 -9.89 7.91 -6.20
N LEU A 86 -9.80 6.71 -5.61
CA LEU A 86 -9.23 5.54 -6.27
C LEU A 86 -10.26 4.83 -7.14
N THR A 87 -9.79 4.28 -8.26
CA THR A 87 -10.59 3.34 -9.03
C THR A 87 -10.67 1.99 -8.32
N LEU A 88 -11.73 1.22 -8.59
CA LEU A 88 -11.86 -0.13 -8.05
C LEU A 88 -10.64 -0.99 -8.43
N ASN A 89 -10.14 -0.88 -9.66
CA ASN A 89 -8.94 -1.61 -10.07
C ASN A 89 -7.70 -1.25 -9.24
N GLN A 90 -7.50 0.05 -8.95
CA GLN A 90 -6.38 0.49 -8.10
C GLN A 90 -6.47 -0.10 -6.69
N ILE A 91 -7.66 -0.10 -6.08
CA ILE A 91 -7.88 -0.73 -4.76
C ILE A 91 -7.47 -2.21 -4.79
N PHE A 92 -7.88 -2.93 -5.83
CA PHE A 92 -7.65 -4.37 -5.96
C PHE A 92 -6.19 -4.75 -6.25
N ILE A 93 -5.45 -3.87 -6.92
CA ILE A 93 -4.00 -4.00 -7.07
C ILE A 93 -3.33 -3.71 -5.73
N ALA A 94 -3.67 -2.58 -5.11
CA ALA A 94 -3.00 -2.05 -3.92
C ALA A 94 -3.19 -2.91 -2.67
N ARG A 95 -4.37 -3.51 -2.47
CA ARG A 95 -4.63 -4.41 -1.32
C ARG A 95 -3.62 -5.54 -1.19
N THR A 96 -3.12 -6.07 -2.30
CA THR A 96 -2.19 -7.20 -2.31
C THR A 96 -0.84 -6.78 -1.76
N CYS A 97 -0.41 -5.58 -2.16
CA CYS A 97 0.81 -4.96 -1.66
C CYS A 97 0.67 -4.59 -0.18
N LEU A 98 -0.43 -3.95 0.23
CA LEU A 98 -0.71 -3.62 1.63
C LEU A 98 -0.65 -4.87 2.54
N ILE A 99 -1.38 -5.93 2.20
CA ILE A 99 -1.42 -7.16 3.01
C ILE A 99 -0.02 -7.79 3.14
N ASN A 100 0.76 -7.79 2.05
CA ASN A 100 2.13 -8.29 2.08
C ASN A 100 3.04 -7.44 2.97
N GLU A 101 2.90 -6.11 2.97
CA GLU A 101 3.65 -5.24 3.88
C GLU A 101 3.20 -5.42 5.33
N MET A 102 1.92 -5.66 5.60
CA MET A 102 1.42 -5.99 6.96
C MET A 102 2.00 -7.31 7.47
N ASP A 103 2.04 -8.35 6.62
CA ASP A 103 2.64 -9.64 6.97
C ASP A 103 4.14 -9.48 7.27
N LYS A 104 4.87 -8.69 6.47
CA LYS A 104 6.30 -8.38 6.72
C LYS A 104 6.51 -7.59 8.00
N ALA A 105 5.61 -6.67 8.32
CA ALA A 105 5.62 -5.89 9.57
C ALA A 105 5.21 -6.74 10.80
N GLY A 106 4.87 -8.02 10.63
CA GLY A 106 4.58 -8.93 11.74
C GLY A 106 3.20 -8.71 12.36
N TRP A 107 2.25 -8.17 11.60
CA TRP A 107 0.87 -8.04 12.06
C TRP A 107 0.28 -9.40 12.45
N LYS A 108 -0.65 -9.42 13.41
CA LYS A 108 -1.32 -10.67 13.78
C LYS A 108 -2.06 -11.22 12.57
N ARG A 109 -1.87 -12.51 12.29
CA ARG A 109 -2.47 -13.21 11.15
C ARG A 109 -3.98 -13.08 11.06
N ASP A 110 -4.66 -12.91 12.19
CA ASP A 110 -6.12 -12.70 12.21
C ASP A 110 -6.52 -11.36 11.58
N PHE A 111 -5.72 -10.30 11.73
CA PHE A 111 -5.95 -9.02 11.07
C PHE A 111 -5.73 -9.11 9.57
N THR A 112 -4.61 -9.71 9.12
CA THR A 112 -4.33 -9.85 7.68
C THR A 112 -5.33 -10.78 7.00
N ARG A 113 -5.81 -11.82 7.69
CA ARG A 113 -6.93 -12.68 7.23
C ARG A 113 -8.25 -11.94 7.16
N MET A 114 -8.61 -11.15 8.18
CA MET A 114 -9.83 -10.36 8.19
C MET A 114 -9.86 -9.39 7.00
N LEU A 115 -8.76 -8.67 6.78
CA LEU A 115 -8.64 -7.73 5.66
C LEU A 115 -8.70 -8.45 4.30
N SER A 116 -8.01 -9.59 4.16
CA SER A 116 -8.09 -10.44 2.96
C SER A 116 -9.52 -10.88 2.68
N HIS A 117 -10.26 -11.29 3.71
CA HIS A 117 -11.65 -11.70 3.58
C HIS A 117 -12.55 -10.53 3.16
N PHE A 118 -12.37 -9.35 3.76
CA PHE A 118 -13.10 -8.15 3.36
C PHE A 118 -12.93 -7.85 1.87
N TYR A 119 -11.70 -7.86 1.37
CA TYR A 119 -11.42 -7.60 -0.05
C TYR A 119 -11.97 -8.69 -0.98
N LEU A 120 -12.00 -9.94 -0.54
CA LEU A 120 -12.65 -11.03 -1.29
C LEU A 120 -14.17 -10.81 -1.37
N GLN A 121 -14.81 -10.43 -0.25
CA GLN A 121 -16.25 -10.13 -0.24
C GLN A 121 -16.59 -8.91 -1.08
N LEU A 122 -15.71 -7.90 -1.12
CA LEU A 122 -15.84 -6.74 -1.99
C LEU A 122 -15.78 -7.15 -3.48
N ASP A 123 -14.92 -8.11 -3.83
CA ASP A 123 -14.80 -8.66 -5.18
C ASP A 123 -16.07 -9.39 -5.63
N MET A 124 -16.56 -10.24 -4.74
CA MET A 124 -17.71 -11.12 -4.97
C MET A 124 -19.05 -10.43 -4.69
N HIS A 125 -19.04 -9.12 -4.40
CA HIS A 125 -20.22 -8.41 -3.93
C HIS A 125 -21.33 -8.44 -5.00
N PRO A 126 -22.58 -8.82 -4.67
CA PRO A 126 -23.68 -8.92 -5.64
C PRO A 126 -23.93 -7.62 -6.42
N LYS A 127 -23.60 -6.47 -5.81
CA LYS A 127 -23.73 -5.16 -6.46
C LYS A 127 -22.78 -4.94 -7.65
N ARG A 128 -21.76 -5.78 -7.86
CA ARG A 128 -20.88 -5.76 -9.06
C ARG A 128 -21.66 -5.74 -10.38
N ARG A 129 -22.83 -6.38 -10.42
CA ARG A 129 -23.67 -6.53 -11.63
C ARG A 129 -24.58 -5.33 -11.94
N PHE A 130 -24.56 -4.29 -11.10
CA PHE A 130 -25.42 -3.12 -11.27
C PHE A 130 -24.68 -2.00 -12.04
N SER A 131 -25.44 -1.07 -12.61
CA SER A 131 -24.87 0.19 -13.11
C SER A 131 -24.27 0.97 -11.94
N HIS A 132 -23.14 1.66 -12.17
CA HIS A 132 -22.39 2.42 -11.13
C HIS A 132 -21.85 1.56 -9.97
N SER A 133 -21.73 0.24 -10.16
CA SER A 133 -21.26 -0.68 -9.13
C SER A 133 -19.88 -0.33 -8.58
N GLU A 134 -18.95 0.10 -9.44
CA GLU A 134 -17.59 0.45 -9.03
C GLU A 134 -17.57 1.63 -8.05
N GLN A 135 -18.31 2.70 -8.35
CA GLN A 135 -18.38 3.89 -7.49
C GLN A 135 -18.94 3.55 -6.11
N ILE A 136 -20.01 2.74 -6.06
CA ILE A 136 -20.60 2.27 -4.81
C ILE A 136 -19.58 1.46 -3.99
N LEU A 137 -18.82 0.58 -4.65
CA LEU A 137 -17.84 -0.28 -3.98
C LEU A 137 -16.62 0.52 -3.51
N VAL A 138 -16.18 1.53 -4.26
CA VAL A 138 -15.12 2.47 -3.86
C VAL A 138 -15.56 3.26 -2.63
N THR A 139 -16.75 3.86 -2.65
CA THR A 139 -17.27 4.60 -1.49
C THR A 139 -17.41 3.72 -0.25
N TYR A 140 -17.94 2.50 -0.42
CA TYR A 140 -18.05 1.54 0.68
C TYR A 140 -16.68 1.13 1.22
N HIS A 141 -15.69 0.90 0.34
CA HIS A 141 -14.31 0.63 0.72
C HIS A 141 -13.71 1.78 1.53
N ALA A 142 -13.78 3.01 1.03
CA ALA A 142 -13.24 4.18 1.72
C ALA A 142 -13.87 4.34 3.13
N GLN A 143 -15.17 4.12 3.27
CA GLN A 143 -15.84 4.17 4.58
C GLN A 143 -15.40 3.07 5.54
N ALA A 144 -15.07 1.88 5.04
CA ALA A 144 -14.63 0.75 5.85
C ALA A 144 -13.15 0.84 6.21
N HIS A 145 -12.32 1.40 5.33
CA HIS A 145 -10.88 1.51 5.53
C HIS A 145 -10.49 2.63 6.51
N HIS A 146 -11.30 3.69 6.61
CA HIS A 146 -11.12 4.78 7.58
C HIS A 146 -11.56 4.45 9.02
N LYS A 147 -12.11 3.27 9.29
CA LYS A 147 -12.64 2.87 10.61
C LYS A 147 -11.71 1.90 11.33
#